data_AF-A0A9K3PGK7-F1
#
_entry.id   AF-A0A9K3PGK7-F1
#
_cell.length_a   1.000
_cell.length_b   1.000
_cell.length_c   1.000
_cell.angle_alpha   90.00
_cell.angle_beta   90.00
_cell.angle_gamma   90.00
#
_symmetry.space_group_name_H-M   'P 1'
#
loop_
_entity.id
_entity.type
_entity.pdbx_description
1 polymer ?
#
loop_
_entity_poly.entity_id
_entity_poly.type
_entity_poly.pdbx_seq_one_letter_code
_entity_poly.pdbx_strand_id
1 'polypeptide(L)'
;MTLQHSNIRLSVFAVGTTTLLLLTLQLLVQQSLTVHAGIPFLPSRKRYTPLVFFKVPQGSIPECDEMEVVVKQVERELGVHVERLDVARDPTAQATLNLLTQHSPPYLYHRESLQSIFVQQDPLEKKSNKKKTNDDNDDNAKAVVPKIDKDRVRAWAKGRYLPPPGVKFGMSASKKAPVVVSQEDNAMDQEELEAIKDMSLTPEQLEGKQAMEKRTAKRAQKTLR
;
A
#
# COMPACT_ATOMS: atom_id res chain seq x y z
N MET A 1 -55.05 51.19 53.37
CA MET A 1 -54.59 50.49 52.15
C MET A 1 -53.87 49.23 52.58
N THR A 2 -54.42 48.07 52.25
CA THR A 2 -54.10 46.74 52.81
C THR A 2 -52.95 46.07 52.04
N LEU A 3 -51.92 45.66 52.79
CA LEU A 3 -50.76 44.88 52.32
C LEU A 3 -51.16 43.41 52.07
N GLN A 4 -51.06 42.96 50.82
CA GLN A 4 -51.14 41.54 50.48
C GLN A 4 -49.77 40.87 50.61
N HIS A 5 -49.66 39.92 51.54
CA HIS A 5 -48.54 38.99 51.63
C HIS A 5 -48.82 37.74 50.79
N SER A 6 -48.09 37.56 49.71
CA SER A 6 -48.06 36.31 48.94
C SER A 6 -47.01 35.35 49.52
N ASN A 7 -47.48 34.24 50.10
CA ASN A 7 -46.65 33.13 50.56
C ASN A 7 -46.17 32.29 49.36
N ILE A 8 -44.86 32.30 49.09
CA ILE A 8 -44.23 31.42 48.09
C ILE A 8 -43.83 30.12 48.80
N ARG A 9 -44.54 29.03 48.52
CA ARG A 9 -44.14 27.68 48.93
C ARG A 9 -43.09 27.15 47.95
N LEU A 10 -41.84 27.07 48.39
CA LEU A 10 -40.81 26.31 47.68
C LEU A 10 -41.08 24.80 47.86
N SER A 11 -41.61 24.16 46.83
CA SER A 11 -41.58 22.71 46.69
C SER A 11 -40.16 22.27 46.32
N VAL A 12 -39.41 21.75 47.29
CA VAL A 12 -38.13 21.07 47.08
C VAL A 12 -38.43 19.73 46.41
N PHE A 13 -38.33 19.68 45.08
CA PHE A 13 -38.38 18.43 44.35
C PHE A 13 -37.01 17.74 44.49
N ALA A 14 -36.99 16.68 45.30
CA ALA A 14 -35.90 15.72 45.36
C ALA A 14 -35.86 14.88 44.08
N VAL A 15 -35.45 15.48 42.95
CA VAL A 15 -35.21 14.74 41.71
C VAL A 15 -33.75 14.28 41.69
N GLY A 16 -33.58 13.04 42.14
CA GLY A 16 -32.58 12.08 41.68
C GLY A 16 -31.18 12.59 41.36
N THR A 17 -30.25 12.39 42.29
CA THR A 17 -28.80 12.41 42.00
C THR A 17 -28.39 11.45 40.86
N THR A 18 -29.22 10.45 40.58
CA THR A 18 -29.04 9.50 39.48
C THR A 18 -29.24 10.11 38.09
N THR A 19 -30.14 11.09 37.93
CA THR A 19 -30.31 11.76 36.63
C THR A 19 -29.15 12.71 36.32
N LEU A 20 -28.55 13.30 37.35
CA LEU A 20 -27.36 14.14 37.19
C LEU A 20 -26.13 13.31 36.75
N LEU A 21 -25.97 12.10 37.30
CA LEU A 21 -24.89 11.18 36.90
C LEU A 21 -25.06 10.63 35.48
N LEU A 22 -26.29 10.35 35.04
CA LEU A 22 -26.55 9.92 33.67
C LEU A 22 -26.31 11.03 32.65
N LEU A 23 -26.67 12.28 32.97
CA LEU A 23 -26.42 13.42 32.08
C LEU A 23 -24.92 13.73 31.95
N THR A 24 -24.14 13.60 33.03
CA THR A 24 -22.69 13.84 32.97
C THR A 24 -21.94 12.73 32.24
N LEU A 25 -22.36 11.46 32.37
CA LEU A 25 -21.77 10.36 31.61
C LEU A 25 -22.02 10.51 30.10
N GLN A 26 -23.21 10.99 29.71
CA GLN A 26 -23.58 11.16 28.31
C GLN A 26 -22.83 12.34 27.65
N LEU A 27 -22.53 13.40 28.41
CA LEU A 27 -21.68 14.49 27.94
C LEU A 27 -20.21 14.05 27.76
N LEU A 28 -19.71 13.17 28.64
CA LEU A 28 -18.33 12.65 28.57
C LEU A 28 -18.13 11.71 27.37
N VAL A 29 -19.14 10.92 26.99
CA VAL A 29 -19.09 10.06 25.80
C VAL A 29 -19.11 10.87 24.49
N GLN A 30 -19.69 12.07 24.49
CA GLN A 30 -19.68 12.93 23.29
C GLN A 30 -18.34 13.67 23.06
N GLN A 31 -17.46 13.73 24.06
CA GLN A 31 -16.14 14.38 23.91
C GLN A 31 -15.08 13.45 23.29
N SER A 32 -15.35 12.15 23.10
CA SER A 32 -14.37 11.21 22.50
C SER A 32 -14.44 11.10 20.97
N LEU A 33 -15.29 11.91 20.32
CA LEU A 33 -15.38 12.01 18.85
C LEU A 33 -14.93 13.38 18.33
N THR A 34 -14.00 14.04 19.01
CA THR A 34 -13.29 15.17 18.41
C THR A 34 -12.18 14.63 17.51
N VAL A 35 -12.59 14.46 16.25
CA VAL A 35 -11.81 14.72 15.04
C VAL A 35 -10.62 15.63 15.34
N HIS A 36 -9.45 15.24 14.85
CA HIS A 36 -8.24 16.06 14.81
C HIS A 36 -8.51 17.36 14.04
N ALA A 37 -9.15 18.34 14.67
CA ALA A 37 -9.28 19.69 14.19
C ALA A 37 -7.93 20.37 14.44
N GLY A 38 -7.04 20.26 13.45
CA GLY A 38 -5.81 21.04 13.41
C GLY A 38 -6.14 22.52 13.56
N ILE A 39 -5.43 23.20 14.46
CA ILE A 39 -5.50 24.64 14.66
C ILE A 39 -5.29 25.34 13.30
N PRO A 40 -6.28 26.08 12.75
CA PRO A 40 -6.27 26.53 11.36
C PRO A 40 -5.25 27.65 11.04
N PHE A 41 -4.45 28.10 12.01
CA PHE A 41 -3.58 29.28 11.85
C PHE A 41 -2.11 29.07 12.27
N LEU A 42 -1.74 27.86 12.69
CA LEU A 42 -0.32 27.52 12.83
C LEU A 42 0.12 26.90 11.50
N PRO A 43 1.18 27.41 10.84
CA PRO A 43 1.72 26.74 9.67
C PRO A 43 2.08 25.33 10.13
N SER A 44 1.35 24.34 9.63
CA SER A 44 1.61 22.94 9.95
C SER A 44 3.08 22.72 9.61
N ARG A 45 3.93 22.52 10.63
CA ARG A 45 5.35 22.21 10.42
C ARG A 45 5.39 21.15 9.34
N LYS A 46 6.09 21.44 8.23
CA LYS A 46 6.12 20.57 7.04
C LYS A 46 6.44 19.16 7.53
N ARG A 47 5.40 18.31 7.60
CA ARG A 47 5.59 16.94 8.05
C ARG A 47 6.42 16.29 6.98
N TYR A 48 7.48 15.61 7.40
CA TYR A 48 8.31 14.88 6.47
C TYR A 48 7.43 13.87 5.70
N THR A 49 7.50 13.94 4.37
CA THR A 49 6.83 13.01 3.48
C THR A 49 7.87 12.25 2.68
N PRO A 50 7.81 10.90 2.67
CA PRO A 50 8.75 10.11 1.88
C PRO A 50 8.47 10.24 0.37
N LEU A 51 7.22 10.55 -0.02
CA LEU A 51 6.82 10.71 -1.41
C LEU A 51 6.83 12.18 -1.83
N VAL A 52 7.48 12.45 -2.96
CA VAL A 52 7.57 13.76 -3.60
C VAL A 52 7.09 13.64 -5.04
N PHE A 53 6.07 14.42 -5.40
CA PHE A 53 5.52 14.49 -6.75
C PHE A 53 5.91 15.82 -7.40
N PHE A 54 6.78 15.74 -8.41
CA PHE A 54 7.14 16.87 -9.25
C PHE A 54 6.10 17.01 -10.36
N LYS A 55 5.42 18.15 -10.37
CA LYS A 55 4.29 18.41 -11.25
C LYS A 55 4.42 19.73 -11.98
N VAL A 56 3.52 19.91 -12.94
CA VAL A 56 3.32 21.13 -13.73
C VAL A 56 1.88 21.59 -13.50
N PRO A 57 1.52 22.87 -13.72
CA PRO A 57 0.14 23.31 -13.62
C PRO A 57 -0.81 22.45 -14.46
N GLN A 58 -2.02 22.24 -13.94
CA GLN A 58 -3.05 21.41 -14.57
C GLN A 58 -3.37 21.91 -15.99
N GLY A 59 -3.61 20.99 -16.92
CA GLY A 59 -3.86 21.31 -18.32
C GLY A 59 -2.61 21.62 -19.14
N SER A 60 -1.42 21.68 -18.53
CA SER A 60 -0.17 21.81 -19.30
C SER A 60 0.29 20.48 -19.89
N ILE A 61 0.19 19.39 -19.13
CA ILE A 61 0.66 18.05 -19.52
C ILE A 61 -0.40 17.04 -19.06
N PRO A 62 -1.12 16.36 -19.96
CA PRO A 62 -2.22 15.45 -19.58
C PRO A 62 -1.75 14.28 -18.71
N GLU A 63 -0.54 13.78 -18.94
CA GLU A 63 0.08 12.72 -18.14
C GLU A 63 0.25 13.13 -16.68
N CYS A 64 0.45 14.43 -16.43
CA CYS A 64 0.58 14.98 -15.09
C CYS A 64 -0.76 15.00 -14.35
N ASP A 65 -1.84 15.32 -15.06
CA ASP A 65 -3.20 15.28 -14.52
C ASP A 65 -3.62 13.85 -14.17
N GLU A 66 -3.29 12.86 -15.01
CA GLU A 66 -3.51 11.45 -14.73
C GLU A 66 -2.73 10.97 -13.49
N MET A 67 -1.46 11.35 -13.37
CA MET A 67 -0.63 11.02 -12.20
C MET A 67 -1.18 11.66 -10.92
N GLU A 68 -1.67 12.90 -11.00
CA GLU A 68 -2.30 13.59 -9.86
C GLU A 68 -3.56 12.85 -9.39
N VAL A 69 -4.36 12.26 -10.29
CA VAL A 69 -5.51 11.42 -9.93
C VAL A 69 -5.07 10.17 -9.18
N VAL A 70 -4.03 9.48 -9.66
CA VAL A 70 -3.48 8.28 -8.99
C VAL A 70 -2.92 8.64 -7.62
N VAL A 71 -2.14 9.71 -7.51
CA VAL A 71 -1.57 10.18 -6.25
C VAL A 71 -2.68 10.50 -5.24
N LYS A 72 -3.71 11.26 -5.64
CA LYS A 72 -4.86 11.58 -4.78
C LYS A 72 -5.60 10.33 -4.31
N GLN A 73 -5.75 9.34 -5.19
CA GLN A 73 -6.35 8.06 -4.82
C GLN A 73 -5.51 7.36 -3.74
N VAL A 74 -4.19 7.29 -3.92
CA VAL A 74 -3.28 6.63 -2.97
C VAL A 74 -3.22 7.36 -1.63
N GLU A 75 -3.20 8.70 -1.62
CA GLU A 75 -3.28 9.51 -0.41
C GLU A 75 -4.56 9.20 0.38
N ARG A 76 -5.71 9.10 -0.30
CA ARG A 76 -7.00 8.78 0.32
C ARG A 76 -7.03 7.36 0.88
N GLU A 77 -6.49 6.40 0.15
CA GLU A 77 -6.52 4.99 0.52
C GLU A 77 -5.59 4.66 1.70
N LEU A 78 -4.44 5.32 1.78
CA LEU A 78 -3.40 4.99 2.77
C LEU A 78 -3.23 6.04 3.87
N GLY A 79 -3.85 7.21 3.74
CA GLY A 79 -3.69 8.32 4.68
C GLY A 79 -2.27 8.90 4.68
N VAL A 80 -1.51 8.69 3.60
CA VAL A 80 -0.15 9.23 3.42
C VAL A 80 -0.26 10.58 2.72
N HIS A 81 0.62 11.53 3.09
CA HIS A 81 0.72 12.81 2.40
C HIS A 81 1.83 12.76 1.34
N VAL A 82 1.57 13.28 0.14
CA VAL A 82 2.55 13.43 -0.94
C VAL A 82 2.86 14.92 -1.12
N GLU A 83 4.13 15.26 -0.96
CA GLU A 83 4.63 16.62 -1.18
C GLU A 83 4.62 16.92 -2.67
N ARG A 84 3.92 17.99 -3.07
CA ARG A 84 3.77 18.40 -4.47
C ARG A 84 4.67 19.60 -4.74
N LEU A 85 5.59 19.44 -5.69
CA LEU A 85 6.51 20.49 -6.10
C LEU A 85 6.18 20.91 -7.53
N ASP A 86 5.80 22.18 -7.71
CA ASP A 86 5.47 22.72 -9.03
C ASP A 86 6.74 23.25 -9.71
N VAL A 87 7.20 22.53 -10.73
CA VAL A 87 8.45 22.80 -11.43
C VAL A 87 8.39 24.09 -12.26
N ALA A 88 7.19 24.49 -12.70
CA ALA A 88 7.02 25.71 -13.49
C ALA A 88 7.00 26.97 -12.61
N ARG A 89 6.55 26.84 -11.35
CA ARG A 89 6.40 27.96 -10.42
C ARG A 89 7.58 28.10 -9.46
N ASP A 90 8.25 27.00 -9.10
CA ASP A 90 9.33 27.00 -8.12
C ASP A 90 10.68 26.62 -8.77
N PRO A 91 11.62 27.56 -8.90
CA PRO A 91 12.94 27.28 -9.47
C PRO A 91 13.76 26.32 -8.60
N THR A 92 13.48 26.23 -7.31
CA THR A 92 14.15 25.29 -6.40
C THR A 92 13.68 23.86 -6.65
N ALA A 93 12.38 23.68 -6.92
CA ALA A 93 11.83 22.41 -7.36
C ALA A 93 12.45 21.96 -8.68
N GLN A 94 12.61 22.89 -9.63
CA GLN A 94 13.26 22.61 -10.90
C GLN A 94 14.73 22.22 -10.74
N ALA A 95 15.51 22.95 -9.93
CA ALA A 95 16.90 22.60 -9.66
C ALA A 95 17.02 21.22 -8.98
N THR A 96 16.12 20.91 -8.05
CA THR A 96 16.05 19.61 -7.39
C THR A 96 15.74 18.50 -8.38
N LEU A 97 14.77 18.72 -9.28
CA LEU A 97 14.43 17.75 -10.32
C LEU A 97 15.65 17.48 -11.22
N ASN A 98 16.32 18.53 -11.70
CA ASN A 98 17.51 18.43 -12.55
C ASN A 98 18.67 17.68 -11.87
N LEU A 99 18.77 17.77 -10.54
CA LEU A 99 19.76 17.03 -9.77
C LEU A 99 19.41 15.53 -9.65
N LEU A 100 18.12 15.22 -9.49
CA LEU A 100 17.64 13.84 -9.32
C LEU A 100 17.55 13.08 -10.63
N THR A 101 17.21 13.75 -11.74
CA THR A 101 16.93 13.11 -13.01
C THR A 101 17.07 14.05 -14.20
N GLN A 102 17.22 13.45 -15.39
CA GLN A 102 17.14 14.15 -16.68
C GLN A 102 15.71 14.10 -17.28
N HIS A 103 14.77 13.44 -16.62
CA HIS A 103 13.39 13.31 -17.10
C HIS A 103 12.56 14.56 -16.80
N SER A 104 11.66 14.89 -17.71
CA SER A 104 10.64 15.92 -17.50
C SER A 104 9.52 15.41 -16.58
N PRO A 105 8.80 16.31 -15.89
CA PRO A 105 7.56 15.94 -15.21
C PRO A 105 6.53 15.34 -16.19
N PRO A 106 5.57 14.53 -15.70
CA PRO A 106 5.34 14.14 -14.31
C PRO A 106 6.36 13.14 -13.77
N TYR A 107 6.84 13.39 -12.55
CA TYR A 107 7.87 12.57 -11.92
C TYR A 107 7.56 12.35 -10.43
N LEU A 108 7.43 11.08 -10.04
CA LEU A 108 7.17 10.70 -8.64
C LEU A 108 8.43 10.05 -8.05
N TYR A 109 8.90 10.60 -6.94
CA TYR A 109 10.14 10.23 -6.28
C TYR A 109 9.90 9.78 -4.84
N HIS A 110 10.56 8.70 -4.43
CA HIS A 110 10.52 8.21 -3.06
C HIS A 110 11.88 8.44 -2.37
N ARG A 111 11.90 9.36 -1.39
CA ARG A 111 13.12 9.85 -0.73
C ARG A 111 13.95 8.76 -0.05
N GLU A 112 13.30 7.80 0.60
CA GLU A 112 14.02 6.76 1.37
C GLU A 112 14.63 5.67 0.49
N SER A 113 13.98 5.37 -0.64
CA SER A 113 14.39 4.25 -1.51
C SER A 113 15.13 4.72 -2.74
N LEU A 114 15.21 6.05 -2.95
CA LEU A 114 15.79 6.70 -4.13
C LEU A 114 15.18 6.19 -5.45
N GLN A 115 13.98 5.63 -5.41
CA GLN A 115 13.30 5.12 -6.59
C GLN A 115 12.45 6.21 -7.22
N SER A 116 12.29 6.12 -8.55
CA SER A 116 11.41 7.01 -9.31
C SER A 116 10.46 6.30 -10.25
N ILE A 117 9.25 6.85 -10.36
CA ILE A 117 8.24 6.47 -11.35
C ILE A 117 8.16 7.61 -12.34
N PHE A 118 8.51 7.28 -13.58
CA PHE A 118 8.21 8.09 -14.73
C PHE A 118 7.03 7.45 -15.46
N VAL A 119 6.31 8.29 -16.18
CA VAL A 119 5.33 7.81 -17.13
C VAL A 119 6.09 7.14 -18.26
N GLN A 120 6.06 5.80 -18.30
CA GLN A 120 6.59 5.05 -19.42
C GLN A 120 5.70 5.32 -20.63
N GLN A 121 6.22 6.10 -21.57
CA GLN A 121 5.73 6.05 -22.94
C GLN A 121 6.20 4.70 -23.47
N ASP A 122 5.27 3.75 -23.66
CA ASP A 122 5.60 2.47 -24.27
C ASP A 122 6.34 2.76 -25.59
N PRO A 123 7.61 2.36 -25.74
CA PRO A 123 8.31 2.54 -26.99
C PRO A 123 7.65 1.58 -27.97
N LEU A 124 6.72 2.13 -28.76
CA LEU A 124 6.06 1.53 -29.92
C LEU A 124 6.01 0.02 -29.84
N GLU A 125 4.89 -0.53 -29.34
CA GLU A 125 4.58 -1.95 -29.42
C GLU A 125 5.11 -2.50 -30.76
N LYS A 126 6.22 -3.24 -30.70
CA LYS A 126 6.58 -4.13 -31.80
C LYS A 126 5.44 -5.11 -31.84
N LYS A 127 4.51 -4.89 -32.77
CA LYS A 127 3.39 -5.77 -33.10
C LYS A 127 3.96 -7.18 -33.22
N SER A 128 3.90 -7.93 -32.13
CA SER A 128 4.11 -9.36 -32.20
C SER A 128 2.94 -9.85 -33.05
N ASN A 129 3.26 -10.41 -34.21
CA ASN A 129 2.28 -10.95 -35.16
C ASN A 129 1.49 -12.08 -34.48
N LYS A 130 0.50 -11.73 -33.67
CA LYS A 130 -0.48 -12.67 -33.17
C LYS A 130 -1.49 -12.85 -34.29
N LYS A 131 -1.30 -13.96 -34.99
CA LYS A 131 -2.18 -14.53 -36.03
C LYS A 131 -3.65 -14.20 -35.71
N LYS A 132 -4.20 -13.32 -36.53
CA LYS A 132 -5.58 -12.84 -36.55
C LYS A 132 -6.50 -14.06 -36.72
N THR A 133 -7.30 -14.39 -35.70
CA THR A 133 -8.60 -15.03 -35.93
C THR A 133 -9.57 -13.91 -36.19
N ASN A 134 -10.23 -13.96 -37.35
CA ASN A 134 -11.23 -12.99 -37.79
C ASN A 134 -12.39 -13.00 -36.80
N ASP A 135 -12.64 -11.87 -36.16
CA ASP A 135 -13.98 -11.48 -35.75
C ASP A 135 -14.04 -9.95 -35.81
N ASP A 136 -15.12 -9.45 -36.39
CA ASP A 136 -15.22 -8.13 -36.99
C ASP A 136 -15.56 -7.02 -35.98
N ASN A 137 -15.09 -5.82 -36.31
CA ASN A 137 -15.53 -4.49 -35.83
C ASN A 137 -15.32 -4.10 -34.36
N ASP A 138 -14.18 -3.44 -34.10
CA ASP A 138 -14.16 -2.29 -33.17
C ASP A 138 -13.05 -1.31 -33.59
N ASP A 139 -13.39 -0.39 -34.49
CA ASP A 139 -12.56 0.76 -34.88
C ASP A 139 -12.60 1.80 -33.74
N ASN A 140 -11.94 1.50 -32.64
CA ASN A 140 -11.54 2.52 -31.69
C ASN A 140 -10.03 2.42 -31.52
N ALA A 141 -9.33 3.25 -32.29
CA ALA A 141 -7.90 3.49 -32.16
C ALA A 141 -7.63 4.01 -30.74
N LYS A 142 -7.47 3.06 -29.82
CA LYS A 142 -7.21 3.30 -28.41
C LYS A 142 -5.88 4.04 -28.34
N ALA A 143 -5.95 5.36 -28.15
CA ALA A 143 -4.79 6.18 -27.84
C ALA A 143 -3.96 5.41 -26.82
N VAL A 144 -2.66 5.27 -27.10
CA VAL A 144 -1.72 4.58 -26.20
C VAL A 144 -1.66 5.42 -24.93
N VAL A 145 -2.57 5.17 -23.99
CA VAL A 145 -2.66 5.90 -22.74
C VAL A 145 -1.41 5.50 -21.95
N PRO A 146 -0.53 6.46 -21.62
CA PRO A 146 0.63 6.19 -20.80
C PRO A 146 0.22 5.44 -19.53
N LYS A 147 0.66 4.20 -19.36
CA LYS A 147 0.15 3.36 -18.29
C LYS A 147 0.94 3.61 -17.00
N ILE A 148 0.37 4.43 -16.12
CA ILE A 148 0.89 4.65 -14.76
C ILE A 148 0.70 3.36 -13.94
N ASP A 149 1.80 2.83 -13.40
CA ASP A 149 1.81 1.64 -12.54
C ASP A 149 1.25 1.96 -11.14
N LYS A 150 -0.08 1.90 -11.01
CA LYS A 150 -0.81 2.20 -9.76
C LYS A 150 -0.37 1.31 -8.59
N ASP A 151 -0.13 0.04 -8.86
CA ASP A 151 0.27 -0.93 -7.83
C ASP A 151 1.64 -0.58 -7.26
N ARG A 152 2.53 -0.07 -8.10
CA ARG A 152 3.84 0.42 -7.67
C ARG A 152 3.76 1.66 -6.80
N VAL A 153 2.98 2.66 -7.20
CA VAL A 153 2.74 3.86 -6.37
C VAL A 153 2.20 3.46 -5.00
N ARG A 154 1.24 2.53 -4.97
CA ARG A 154 0.63 2.02 -3.73
C ARG A 154 1.62 1.26 -2.86
N ALA A 155 2.47 0.42 -3.43
CA ALA A 155 3.50 -0.30 -2.67
C ALA A 155 4.51 0.66 -2.05
N TRP A 156 4.95 1.68 -2.78
CA TRP A 156 5.87 2.70 -2.27
C TRP A 156 5.29 3.52 -1.16
N ALA A 157 4.02 3.93 -1.27
CA ALA A 157 3.32 4.62 -0.20
C ALA A 157 3.20 3.75 1.07
N LYS A 158 3.29 2.42 0.95
CA LYS A 158 3.36 1.47 2.07
C LYS A 158 4.80 1.17 2.54
N GLY A 159 5.82 1.81 1.95
CA GLY A 159 7.23 1.54 2.24
C GLY A 159 7.75 0.20 1.69
N ARG A 160 7.07 -0.40 0.71
CA ARG A 160 7.50 -1.66 0.07
C ARG A 160 8.30 -1.36 -1.20
N TYR A 161 9.48 -1.96 -1.31
CA TYR A 161 10.29 -1.91 -2.52
C TYR A 161 9.66 -2.79 -3.61
N LEU A 162 9.51 -2.23 -4.81
CA LEU A 162 9.21 -2.98 -6.03
C LEU A 162 10.35 -2.76 -7.04
N PRO A 163 10.87 -3.83 -7.66
CA PRO A 163 11.91 -3.69 -8.67
C PRO A 163 11.40 -2.90 -9.88
N PRO A 164 12.28 -2.21 -10.62
CA PRO A 164 11.92 -1.50 -11.85
C PRO A 164 11.15 -2.42 -12.82
N PRO A 165 10.22 -1.87 -13.63
CA PRO A 165 9.52 -2.66 -14.63
C PRO A 165 10.55 -3.32 -15.56
N GLY A 166 10.42 -4.62 -15.80
CA GLY A 166 11.37 -5.38 -16.62
C GLY A 166 12.56 -6.00 -15.88
N VAL A 167 12.82 -5.63 -14.62
CA VAL A 167 13.86 -6.25 -13.79
C VAL A 167 13.25 -7.39 -12.97
N LYS A 168 13.42 -8.63 -13.44
CA LYS A 168 13.02 -9.83 -12.70
C LYS A 168 14.03 -10.12 -11.58
N PHE A 169 13.74 -9.66 -10.36
CA PHE A 169 14.50 -10.07 -9.19
C PHE A 169 13.98 -11.43 -8.68
N GLY A 170 14.80 -12.47 -8.73
CA GLY A 170 14.61 -13.65 -7.88
C GLY A 170 13.57 -14.70 -8.29
N MET A 171 13.16 -14.80 -9.55
CA MET A 171 12.69 -16.08 -10.09
C MET A 171 13.41 -16.31 -11.41
N SER A 172 14.34 -17.26 -11.37
CA SER A 172 14.98 -17.85 -12.53
C SER A 172 13.98 -17.96 -13.67
N ALA A 173 14.39 -17.45 -14.84
CA ALA A 173 13.82 -17.85 -16.09
C ALA A 173 13.60 -19.37 -16.05
N SER A 174 12.34 -19.80 -16.14
CA SER A 174 11.93 -21.08 -16.71
C SER A 174 13.03 -22.15 -16.64
N LYS A 175 13.36 -22.63 -15.42
CA LYS A 175 13.73 -24.04 -15.35
C LYS A 175 12.44 -24.73 -15.75
N LYS A 176 12.37 -25.16 -17.01
CA LYS A 176 11.56 -26.32 -17.37
C LYS A 176 11.80 -27.28 -16.20
N ALA A 177 10.77 -27.56 -15.41
CA ALA A 177 10.87 -28.63 -14.45
C ALA A 177 11.39 -29.83 -15.28
N PRO A 178 12.52 -30.45 -14.90
CA PRO A 178 12.91 -31.68 -15.58
C PRO A 178 11.67 -32.55 -15.50
N VAL A 179 11.18 -32.97 -16.68
CA VAL A 179 10.14 -33.97 -16.78
C VAL A 179 10.59 -35.09 -15.85
N VAL A 180 9.86 -35.25 -14.74
CA VAL A 180 10.03 -36.37 -13.84
C VAL A 180 9.57 -37.56 -14.67
N VAL A 181 10.53 -38.13 -15.39
CA VAL A 181 10.44 -39.51 -15.83
C VAL A 181 10.35 -40.27 -14.51
N SER A 182 9.15 -40.77 -14.23
CA SER A 182 8.89 -41.74 -13.18
C SER A 182 9.87 -42.89 -13.38
N GLN A 183 10.94 -42.86 -12.60
CA GLN A 183 11.96 -43.90 -12.56
C GLN A 183 11.86 -44.48 -11.15
N GLU A 184 11.12 -45.57 -11.06
CA GLU A 184 10.74 -46.30 -9.85
C GLU A 184 11.93 -47.03 -9.19
N ASP A 185 13.16 -46.78 -9.65
CA ASP A 185 14.39 -47.44 -9.19
C ASP A 185 15.23 -46.61 -8.18
N ASN A 186 14.82 -45.39 -7.78
CA ASN A 186 15.61 -44.51 -6.89
C ASN A 186 15.15 -44.47 -5.42
N ALA A 187 14.21 -45.33 -5.00
CA ALA A 187 13.70 -45.29 -3.63
C ALA A 187 14.76 -45.70 -2.58
N MET A 188 15.69 -46.58 -2.94
CA MET A 188 16.69 -47.11 -2.01
C MET A 188 17.82 -46.11 -1.70
N ASP A 189 18.26 -45.34 -2.71
CA ASP A 189 19.36 -44.36 -2.55
C ASP A 189 18.96 -43.14 -1.72
N GLN A 190 17.66 -42.85 -1.61
CA GLN A 190 17.18 -41.66 -0.89
C GLN A 190 17.12 -41.86 0.62
N GLU A 191 16.81 -43.08 1.09
CA GLU A 191 16.79 -43.39 2.53
C GLU A 191 18.21 -43.43 3.12
N GLU A 192 19.19 -43.96 2.36
CA GLU A 192 20.59 -43.95 2.77
C GLU A 192 21.16 -42.52 2.83
N LEU A 193 20.80 -41.65 1.87
CA LEU A 193 21.18 -40.24 1.89
C LEU A 193 20.59 -39.48 3.09
N GLU A 194 19.35 -39.78 3.46
CA GLU A 194 18.69 -39.17 4.62
C GLU A 194 19.31 -39.65 5.93
N ALA A 195 19.70 -40.92 6.04
CA ALA A 195 20.42 -41.46 7.19
C ALA A 195 21.78 -40.78 7.39
N ILE A 196 22.56 -40.59 6.31
CA ILE A 196 23.85 -39.88 6.36
C ILE A 196 23.67 -38.43 6.81
N LYS A 197 22.60 -37.79 6.35
CA LYS A 197 22.29 -36.40 6.71
C LYS A 197 21.89 -36.28 8.18
N ASP A 198 21.17 -37.26 8.71
CA ASP A 198 20.74 -37.27 10.11
C ASP A 198 21.89 -37.57 11.09
N MET A 199 22.92 -38.31 10.66
CA MET A 199 24.16 -38.48 11.44
C MET A 199 25.00 -37.20 11.57
N SER A 200 24.79 -36.22 10.69
CA SER A 200 25.50 -34.93 10.72
C SER A 200 24.83 -33.85 11.59
N LEU A 201 23.62 -34.12 12.08
CA LEU A 201 22.83 -33.17 12.86
C LEU A 201 23.13 -33.27 14.36
N THR A 202 23.06 -32.14 15.07
CA THR A 202 23.15 -32.15 16.52
C THR A 202 21.89 -32.79 17.14
N PRO A 203 21.96 -33.36 18.36
CA PRO A 203 20.81 -34.01 18.99
C PRO A 203 19.56 -33.12 19.08
N GLU A 204 19.76 -31.83 19.35
CA GLU A 204 18.68 -30.83 19.44
C GLU A 204 18.02 -30.55 18.07
N GLN A 205 18.80 -30.58 16.99
CA GLN A 205 18.27 -30.42 15.63
C GLN A 205 17.45 -31.63 15.17
N LEU A 206 17.87 -32.83 15.58
CA LEU A 206 17.18 -34.08 15.26
C LEU A 206 15.80 -34.13 15.94
N GLU A 207 15.72 -33.71 17.20
CA GLU A 207 14.44 -33.55 17.91
C GLU A 207 13.54 -32.51 17.21
N GLY A 208 14.12 -31.37 16.79
CA GLY A 208 13.42 -30.35 16.03
C GLY A 208 12.83 -30.86 14.71
N LYS A 209 13.59 -31.67 13.96
CA LYS A 209 13.16 -32.32 12.71
C LYS A 209 11.96 -33.25 12.96
N GLN A 210 12.09 -34.15 13.93
CA GLN A 210 11.01 -35.09 14.28
C GLN A 210 9.75 -34.39 14.77
N ALA A 211 9.88 -33.31 15.56
CA ALA A 211 8.75 -32.52 16.02
C ALA A 211 8.03 -31.80 14.87
N MET A 212 8.76 -31.40 13.83
CA MET A 212 8.18 -30.80 12.63
C MET A 212 7.43 -31.85 11.80
N GLU A 213 8.03 -33.03 11.62
CA GLU A 213 7.42 -34.14 10.87
C GLU A 213 6.12 -34.62 11.52
N LYS A 214 6.09 -34.78 12.85
CA LYS A 214 4.87 -35.09 13.60
C LYS A 214 3.78 -34.03 13.42
N ARG A 215 4.15 -32.74 13.34
CA ARG A 215 3.19 -31.64 13.10
C ARG A 215 2.63 -31.70 11.68
N THR A 216 3.47 -32.00 10.70
CA THR A 216 3.06 -32.12 9.29
C THR A 216 2.17 -33.33 9.06
N ALA A 217 2.50 -34.50 9.62
CA ALA A 217 1.69 -35.71 9.54
C ALA A 217 0.29 -35.51 10.15
N LYS A 218 0.19 -34.84 11.31
CA LYS A 218 -1.10 -34.48 11.93
C LYS A 218 -1.92 -33.54 11.05
N ARG A 219 -1.29 -32.57 10.38
CA ARG A 219 -1.97 -31.66 9.44
C ARG A 219 -2.48 -32.43 8.22
N ALA A 220 -1.67 -33.31 7.64
CA ALA A 220 -2.06 -34.13 6.49
C ALA A 220 -3.25 -35.03 6.81
N GLN A 221 -3.24 -35.72 7.96
CA GLN A 221 -4.37 -36.54 8.39
C GLN A 221 -5.65 -35.73 8.66
N LYS A 222 -5.53 -34.49 9.14
CA LYS A 222 -6.68 -33.61 9.35
C LYS A 222 -7.30 -33.13 8.05
N THR A 223 -6.51 -32.95 6.99
CA THR A 223 -7.00 -32.53 5.67
C THR A 223 -7.71 -33.66 4.90
N LEU A 224 -7.42 -34.92 5.25
CA LEU A 224 -8.01 -36.12 4.63
C LEU A 224 -9.30 -36.61 5.30
N ARG A 225 -9.74 -35.96 6.39
CA ARG A 225 -11.01 -36.22 7.07
C ARG A 225 -11.99 -35.09 6.81
#